data_AF-A0A3E2B1C6-F1
#
_entry.id   AF-A0A3E2B1C6-F1
#
_cell.length_a   1.000
_cell.length_b   1.000
_cell.length_c   1.000
_cell.angle_alpha   90.00
_cell.angle_beta   90.00
_cell.angle_gamma   90.00
#
_symmetry.space_group_name_H-M   'P 1'
#
loop_
_entity.id
_entity.type
_entity.pdbx_description
1 polymer ?
#
loop_
_entity_poly.entity_id
_entity_poly.type
_entity_poly.pdbx_seq_one_letter_code
_entity_poly.pdbx_strand_id
1 'polypeptide(L)'
;MIFVCLYEVNNTKNPSKKGMETDMSERKQAPETPWYLRPFGPLVSLALLCVVWGVYGKARLSGRRTRAQRAWQVVSQGCVYDLGRDLTRHNCFRYCNRGSLSSAYFAQATAALSDGYIYLALTHSNSPAGEVIGLFTGRAYNHISLAFDRALKTLVSYNGGEGGEAPGLNPETLKGLAERKGASVRVYRLAATRHQKQIMLKRLRKINQEGSAYNLLGLLFPMSCQPNIMFCSQFVYAMLRLAGLHYFRKNPLQVRPTDFVEWDRRGRLAFVAEFTFDGVCLHCQDSIPQMRPTAG
;
A
#
# COMPACT_ATOMS: atom_id res chain seq x y z
N MET A 1 -9.07 -26.68 -4.14
CA MET A 1 -7.60 -26.70 -4.16
C MET A 1 -7.14 -26.01 -5.44
N ILE A 2 -6.72 -24.74 -5.36
CA ILE A 2 -6.23 -23.99 -6.53
C ILE A 2 -4.77 -23.64 -6.24
N PHE A 3 -3.91 -24.21 -7.07
CA PHE A 3 -2.46 -24.17 -7.02
C PHE A 3 -1.94 -22.74 -7.13
N VAL A 4 -1.02 -22.38 -6.23
CA VAL A 4 -0.12 -21.24 -6.38
C VAL A 4 0.84 -21.57 -7.52
N CYS A 5 0.71 -20.91 -8.65
CA CYS A 5 1.66 -21.03 -9.75
C CYS A 5 2.94 -20.24 -9.39
N LEU A 6 3.83 -20.91 -8.65
CA LEU A 6 5.27 -20.63 -8.68
C LEU A 6 5.82 -21.49 -9.83
N TYR A 7 6.18 -20.86 -10.95
CA TYR A 7 6.98 -21.53 -11.96
C TYR A 7 8.33 -20.86 -12.11
N GLU A 8 9.34 -21.73 -12.15
CA GLU A 8 10.74 -21.46 -12.30
C GLU A 8 11.09 -20.77 -13.62
N VAL A 9 12.20 -20.06 -13.54
CA VAL A 9 13.00 -19.50 -14.62
C VAL A 9 13.38 -20.60 -15.60
N ASN A 10 13.10 -20.41 -16.89
CA ASN A 10 13.99 -20.93 -17.92
C ASN A 10 14.19 -19.94 -19.07
N ASN A 11 15.44 -19.92 -19.48
CA ASN A 11 16.17 -18.96 -20.29
C ASN A 11 15.79 -19.04 -21.77
N THR A 12 15.60 -17.91 -22.47
CA THR A 12 16.15 -17.72 -23.84
C THR A 12 16.02 -16.27 -24.34
N LYS A 13 17.16 -15.77 -24.87
CA LYS A 13 17.35 -14.79 -25.95
C LYS A 13 17.17 -13.29 -25.66
N ASN A 14 18.33 -12.69 -25.39
CA ASN A 14 18.72 -11.32 -25.73
C ASN A 14 18.45 -11.01 -27.23
N PRO A 15 18.01 -9.79 -27.55
CA PRO A 15 18.69 -9.08 -28.63
C PRO A 15 19.10 -7.64 -28.25
N SER A 16 20.40 -7.42 -28.42
CA SER A 16 21.11 -6.26 -28.98
C SER A 16 20.65 -4.82 -28.66
N LYS A 17 21.65 -4.05 -28.20
CA LYS A 17 21.71 -2.60 -28.05
C LYS A 17 21.56 -1.83 -29.37
N LYS A 18 20.90 -0.67 -29.31
CA LYS A 18 21.18 0.65 -29.93
C LYS A 18 20.01 1.55 -29.45
N GLY A 19 20.17 2.53 -28.57
CA GLY A 19 21.03 3.71 -28.65
C GLY A 19 20.13 4.88 -29.06
N MET A 20 19.74 5.76 -28.13
CA MET A 20 19.77 7.22 -28.29
C MET A 20 19.31 7.90 -27.00
N GLU A 21 20.20 8.74 -26.51
CA GLU A 21 20.07 9.68 -25.41
C GLU A 21 19.37 10.94 -25.96
N THR A 22 18.23 11.33 -25.38
CA THR A 22 17.83 12.75 -25.32
C THR A 22 17.00 13.01 -24.07
N ASP A 23 17.23 14.21 -23.59
CA ASP A 23 17.00 14.82 -22.30
C ASP A 23 15.55 15.24 -21.98
N MET A 24 15.33 15.43 -20.68
CA MET A 24 14.43 16.34 -19.96
C MET A 24 12.90 16.37 -20.13
N SER A 25 12.27 16.15 -18.97
CA SER A 25 11.05 16.80 -18.46
C SER A 25 9.74 16.64 -19.25
N GLU A 26 9.15 15.45 -19.18
CA GLU A 26 7.70 15.31 -19.26
C GLU A 26 7.19 14.70 -17.94
N ARG A 27 6.51 15.52 -17.12
CA ARG A 27 5.61 14.98 -16.09
C ARG A 27 4.55 14.16 -16.83
N LYS A 28 4.68 12.84 -16.79
CA LYS A 28 3.63 11.93 -17.27
C LYS A 28 2.42 12.07 -16.35
N GLN A 29 1.48 12.94 -16.72
CA GLN A 29 0.14 12.93 -16.16
C GLN A 29 -0.45 11.52 -16.35
N ALA A 30 -1.09 10.99 -15.30
CA ALA A 30 -1.81 9.74 -15.39
C ALA A 30 -2.78 9.75 -16.59
N PRO A 31 -2.98 8.60 -17.27
CA PRO A 31 -3.93 8.52 -18.36
C PRO A 31 -5.33 8.90 -17.84
N GLU A 32 -5.95 9.92 -18.45
CA GLU A 32 -7.34 10.27 -18.16
C GLU A 32 -8.25 9.06 -18.38
N THR A 33 -9.34 8.96 -17.60
CA THR A 33 -10.37 7.93 -17.78
C THR A 33 -10.81 7.92 -19.26
N PRO A 34 -10.61 6.81 -19.98
CA PRO A 34 -11.03 6.71 -21.38
C PRO A 34 -12.50 7.09 -21.50
N TRP A 35 -12.86 7.85 -22.54
CA TRP A 35 -14.19 8.44 -22.68
C TRP A 35 -15.33 7.40 -22.59
N TYR A 36 -15.07 6.18 -23.05
CA TYR A 36 -16.01 5.05 -23.02
C TYR A 36 -16.19 4.41 -21.62
N LEU A 37 -15.27 4.65 -20.69
CA LEU A 37 -15.38 4.17 -19.29
C LEU A 37 -16.06 5.19 -18.36
N ARG A 38 -16.13 6.46 -18.77
CA ARG A 38 -16.80 7.53 -18.01
C ARG A 38 -18.25 7.21 -17.60
N PRO A 39 -19.13 6.62 -18.45
CA PRO A 39 -20.50 6.28 -18.05
C PRO A 39 -20.57 5.13 -17.02
N PHE A 40 -19.52 4.33 -16.86
CA PHE A 40 -19.48 3.25 -15.86
C PHE A 40 -19.17 3.76 -14.46
N GLY A 41 -18.62 4.96 -14.30
CA GLY A 41 -18.31 5.56 -13.00
C GLY A 41 -19.55 5.64 -12.10
N PRO A 42 -20.63 6.28 -12.57
CA PRO A 42 -21.91 6.32 -11.85
C PRO A 42 -22.50 4.94 -11.54
N LEU A 43 -22.37 3.96 -12.44
CA LEU A 43 -22.87 2.60 -12.24
C LEU A 43 -22.11 1.88 -11.12
N VAL A 44 -20.78 2.00 -11.09
CA VAL A 44 -19.93 1.45 -10.03
C VAL A 44 -20.21 2.15 -8.69
N SER A 45 -20.34 3.48 -8.69
CA SER A 45 -20.74 4.25 -7.51
C SER A 45 -22.11 3.79 -6.98
N LEU A 46 -23.09 3.57 -7.86
CA LEU A 46 -24.42 3.08 -7.49
C LEU A 46 -24.36 1.67 -6.89
N ALA A 47 -23.60 0.76 -7.50
CA ALA A 47 -23.42 -0.59 -6.98
C ALA A 47 -22.76 -0.57 -5.58
N LEU A 48 -21.71 0.24 -5.40
CA LEU A 48 -21.08 0.41 -4.09
C LEU A 48 -22.05 1.03 -3.07
N LEU A 49 -22.86 2.02 -3.47
CA LEU A 49 -23.88 2.61 -2.61
C LEU A 49 -24.88 1.55 -2.14
N CYS A 50 -25.38 0.69 -3.03
CA CYS A 50 -26.27 -0.41 -2.68
C CYS A 50 -25.62 -1.36 -1.66
N VAL A 51 -24.34 -1.70 -1.84
CA VAL A 51 -23.62 -2.56 -0.89
C VAL A 51 -23.45 -1.88 0.46
N VAL A 52 -23.04 -0.60 0.50
CA VAL A 52 -22.86 0.15 1.75
C VAL A 52 -24.20 0.34 2.48
N TRP A 53 -25.29 0.61 1.75
CA TRP A 53 -26.65 0.65 2.29
C TRP A 53 -27.10 -0.71 2.84
N GLY A 54 -26.76 -1.81 2.16
CA GLY A 54 -26.99 -3.16 2.68
C GLY A 54 -26.23 -3.43 3.98
N VAL A 55 -24.96 -2.98 4.08
CA VAL A 55 -24.17 -3.05 5.32
C VAL A 55 -24.80 -2.20 6.43
N TYR A 56 -25.25 -0.98 6.11
CA TYR A 56 -25.96 -0.10 7.04
C TYR A 56 -27.23 -0.77 7.57
N GLY A 57 -28.10 -1.26 6.68
CA GLY A 57 -29.36 -1.91 7.04
C GLY A 57 -29.13 -3.14 7.91
N LYS A 58 -28.21 -4.03 7.51
CA LYS A 58 -27.85 -5.23 8.28
C LYS A 58 -27.26 -4.89 9.64
N ALA A 59 -26.39 -3.87 9.72
CA ALA A 59 -25.81 -3.43 10.99
C ALA A 59 -26.86 -2.82 11.93
N ARG A 60 -27.81 -2.03 11.39
CA ARG A 60 -28.92 -1.44 12.14
C ARG A 60 -29.86 -2.52 12.69
N LEU A 61 -30.23 -3.50 11.87
CA LEU A 61 -31.07 -4.64 12.28
C LEU A 61 -30.37 -5.54 13.31
N SER A 62 -29.05 -5.69 13.22
CA SER A 62 -28.25 -6.50 14.15
C SER A 62 -27.84 -5.74 15.43
N GLY A 63 -28.35 -4.53 15.68
CA GLY A 63 -28.02 -3.71 16.86
C GLY A 63 -26.56 -3.19 16.90
N ARG A 64 -25.79 -3.31 15.81
CA ARG A 64 -24.37 -2.90 15.75
C ARG A 64 -24.26 -1.39 15.45
N ARG A 65 -24.61 -0.56 16.44
CA ARG A 65 -24.72 0.91 16.31
C ARG A 65 -23.46 1.58 15.73
N THR A 66 -22.27 1.18 16.18
CA THR A 66 -20.99 1.74 15.70
C THR A 66 -20.73 1.45 14.21
N ARG A 67 -21.06 0.24 13.76
CA ARG A 67 -20.92 -0.15 12.35
C ARG A 67 -21.95 0.55 11.46
N ALA A 68 -23.17 0.75 11.95
CA ALA A 68 -24.20 1.52 11.25
C ALA A 68 -23.81 3.00 11.13
N GLN A 69 -23.27 3.61 12.19
CA GLN A 69 -22.76 4.98 12.17
C GLN A 69 -21.61 5.16 11.17
N ARG A 70 -20.64 4.24 11.15
CA ARG A 70 -19.56 4.27 10.14
C ARG A 70 -20.10 4.11 8.72
N ALA A 71 -21.03 3.18 8.48
CA ALA A 71 -21.64 3.01 7.16
C ALA A 71 -22.35 4.29 6.70
N TRP A 72 -23.05 4.96 7.60
CA TRP A 72 -23.70 6.25 7.33
C TRP A 72 -22.68 7.35 6.99
N GLN A 73 -21.59 7.46 7.77
CA GLN A 73 -20.52 8.43 7.51
C GLN A 73 -19.95 8.28 6.10
N VAL A 74 -19.63 7.04 5.70
CA VAL A 74 -19.08 6.70 4.37
C VAL A 74 -20.02 7.14 3.24
N VAL A 75 -21.34 6.99 3.40
CA VAL A 75 -22.33 7.46 2.43
C VAL A 75 -22.43 8.98 2.43
N SER A 76 -22.54 9.59 3.62
CA SER A 76 -22.80 11.03 3.78
C SER A 76 -21.64 11.92 3.33
N GLN A 77 -20.41 11.42 3.39
CA GLN A 77 -19.21 12.17 2.99
C GLN A 77 -18.89 12.05 1.48
N GLY A 78 -19.73 11.37 0.69
CA GLY A 78 -19.47 11.18 -0.74
C GLY A 78 -18.34 10.21 -1.06
N CYS A 79 -17.76 9.53 -0.06
CA CYS A 79 -16.60 8.64 -0.25
C CYS A 79 -16.86 7.53 -1.27
N VAL A 80 -18.11 7.06 -1.35
CA VAL A 80 -18.52 6.03 -2.31
C VAL A 80 -18.46 6.52 -3.74
N TYR A 81 -18.85 7.78 -3.98
CA TYR A 81 -18.82 8.38 -5.30
C TYR A 81 -17.37 8.66 -5.74
N ASP A 82 -16.56 9.21 -4.85
CA ASP A 82 -15.13 9.41 -5.11
C ASP A 82 -14.43 8.09 -5.40
N LEU A 83 -14.73 7.04 -4.64
CA LEU A 83 -14.19 5.69 -4.89
C LEU A 83 -14.66 5.11 -6.22
N GLY A 84 -15.93 5.28 -6.62
CA GLY A 84 -16.42 4.79 -7.91
C GLY A 84 -15.78 5.53 -9.10
N ARG A 85 -15.56 6.84 -8.97
CA ARG A 85 -14.80 7.63 -9.94
C ARG A 85 -13.34 7.16 -10.01
N ASP A 86 -12.71 6.88 -8.87
CA ASP A 86 -11.35 6.35 -8.86
C ASP A 86 -11.30 4.94 -9.46
N LEU A 87 -12.21 4.03 -9.10
CA LEU A 87 -12.37 2.67 -9.68
C LEU A 87 -12.39 2.68 -11.21
N THR A 88 -13.05 3.66 -11.81
CA THR A 88 -13.13 3.79 -13.27
C THR A 88 -11.89 4.40 -13.92
N ARG A 89 -11.01 5.04 -13.15
CA ARG A 89 -9.63 5.37 -13.59
C ARG A 89 -8.72 4.16 -13.56
N HIS A 90 -9.01 3.14 -12.74
CA HIS A 90 -8.15 1.98 -12.57
C HIS A 90 -8.37 0.92 -13.67
N ASN A 91 -7.35 0.72 -14.50
CA ASN A 91 -7.30 -0.38 -15.46
C ASN A 91 -6.98 -1.69 -14.72
N CYS A 92 -7.98 -2.29 -14.08
CA CYS A 92 -7.80 -3.37 -13.11
C CYS A 92 -7.31 -4.71 -13.67
N PHE A 93 -7.11 -4.80 -14.99
CA PHE A 93 -6.64 -6.00 -15.69
C PHE A 93 -5.28 -5.79 -16.40
N ARG A 94 -4.69 -4.59 -16.33
CA ARG A 94 -3.41 -4.26 -16.98
C ARG A 94 -2.50 -3.49 -16.03
N TYR A 95 -1.20 -3.73 -16.11
CA TYR A 95 -0.22 -2.89 -15.41
C TYR A 95 -0.26 -1.47 -15.98
N CYS A 96 -0.57 -0.51 -15.12
CA CYS A 96 -0.68 0.90 -15.46
C CYS A 96 0.37 1.76 -14.75
N ASN A 97 1.06 1.22 -13.73
CA ASN A 97 2.17 1.86 -13.06
C ASN A 97 3.48 1.15 -13.44
N ARG A 98 4.45 1.90 -13.99
CA ARG A 98 5.79 1.43 -14.36
C ARG A 98 6.82 2.52 -14.07
N GLY A 99 7.95 2.15 -13.51
CA GLY A 99 9.07 3.08 -13.28
C GLY A 99 8.76 4.19 -12.28
N SER A 100 7.82 3.99 -11.35
CA SER A 100 7.47 4.96 -10.30
C SER A 100 8.61 5.19 -9.31
N LEU A 101 9.46 4.18 -9.08
CA LEU A 101 10.64 4.29 -8.23
C LEU A 101 11.85 4.75 -9.04
N SER A 102 12.43 5.89 -8.65
CA SER A 102 13.59 6.48 -9.31
C SER A 102 14.90 5.74 -9.03
N SER A 103 15.93 5.99 -9.85
CA SER A 103 17.30 5.51 -9.57
C SER A 103 17.81 6.00 -8.21
N ALA A 104 17.49 7.24 -7.84
CA ALA A 104 17.82 7.82 -6.54
C ALA A 104 17.18 7.05 -5.36
N TYR A 105 15.91 6.65 -5.49
CA TYR A 105 15.25 5.79 -4.51
C TYR A 105 16.03 4.47 -4.32
N PHE A 106 16.41 3.80 -5.42
CA PHE A 106 17.15 2.55 -5.34
C PHE A 106 18.57 2.73 -4.81
N ALA A 107 19.24 3.85 -5.11
CA ALA A 107 20.54 4.17 -4.54
C ALA A 107 20.44 4.33 -3.01
N GLN A 108 19.43 5.06 -2.54
CA GLN A 108 19.18 5.25 -1.12
C GLN A 108 18.83 3.94 -0.39
N ALA A 109 17.94 3.12 -0.97
CA ALA A 109 17.61 1.81 -0.41
C ALA A 109 18.82 0.85 -0.41
N THR A 110 19.71 0.97 -1.39
CA THR A 110 20.97 0.19 -1.43
C THR A 110 21.94 0.65 -0.35
N ALA A 111 22.06 1.97 -0.11
CA ALA A 111 22.90 2.52 0.95
C ALA A 111 22.42 2.07 2.34
N ALA A 112 21.11 1.87 2.53
CA ALA A 112 20.52 1.39 3.77
C ALA A 112 20.66 -0.13 3.99
N LEU A 113 21.30 -0.89 3.10
CA LEU A 113 21.44 -2.35 3.25
C LEU A 113 22.24 -2.78 4.49
N SER A 114 23.07 -1.90 5.05
CA SER A 114 23.82 -2.13 6.29
C SER A 114 22.99 -1.96 7.56
N ASP A 115 21.82 -1.31 7.49
CA ASP A 115 20.89 -1.23 8.64
C ASP A 115 20.51 -2.67 9.08
N GLY A 116 20.38 -2.93 10.38
CA GLY A 116 19.99 -4.26 10.88
C GLY A 116 18.50 -4.58 10.70
N TYR A 117 17.72 -3.62 10.19
CA TYR A 117 16.27 -3.67 10.19
C TYR A 117 15.66 -3.28 8.84
N ILE A 118 14.40 -3.66 8.68
CA ILE A 118 13.42 -3.00 7.81
C ILE A 118 12.34 -2.38 8.68
N TYR A 119 11.61 -1.41 8.14
CA TYR A 119 10.60 -0.66 8.87
C TYR A 119 9.24 -0.85 8.20
N LEU A 120 8.21 -1.07 9.02
CA LEU A 120 6.82 -1.20 8.61
C LEU A 120 6.05 -0.02 9.17
N ALA A 121 5.49 0.80 8.30
CA ALA A 121 4.63 1.92 8.67
C ALA A 121 3.17 1.51 8.47
N LEU A 122 2.42 1.38 9.57
CA LEU A 122 0.98 1.13 9.55
C LEU A 122 0.25 2.46 9.68
N THR A 123 -0.57 2.78 8.68
CA THR A 123 -1.28 4.05 8.62
C THR A 123 -2.77 3.84 8.84
N HIS A 124 -3.34 4.66 9.73
CA HIS A 124 -4.76 4.89 9.84
C HIS A 124 -5.09 6.07 8.93
N SER A 125 -5.54 5.85 7.70
CA SER A 125 -5.86 6.94 6.77
C SER A 125 -7.37 7.21 6.70
N ASN A 126 -7.78 8.48 6.65
CA ASN A 126 -9.18 8.86 6.39
C ASN A 126 -9.41 9.14 4.88
N SER A 127 -8.83 8.33 3.98
CA SER A 127 -9.06 8.49 2.54
C SER A 127 -10.42 7.91 2.14
N PRO A 128 -11.11 8.43 1.11
CA PRO A 128 -12.39 7.87 0.63
C PRO A 128 -12.33 6.36 0.36
N ALA A 129 -11.25 5.90 -0.28
CA ALA A 129 -11.00 4.48 -0.48
C ALA A 129 -10.74 3.75 0.85
N GLY A 130 -9.93 4.33 1.73
CA GLY A 130 -9.63 3.79 3.05
C GLY A 130 -10.84 3.68 3.99
N GLU A 131 -11.79 4.60 3.89
CA GLU A 131 -13.06 4.63 4.64
C GLU A 131 -14.01 3.52 4.17
N VAL A 132 -14.19 3.39 2.85
CA VAL A 132 -15.00 2.31 2.27
C VAL A 132 -14.35 0.95 2.56
N ILE A 133 -13.05 0.80 2.33
CA ILE A 133 -12.29 -0.42 2.68
C ILE A 133 -12.37 -0.69 4.19
N GLY A 134 -12.27 0.33 5.03
CA GLY A 134 -12.38 0.25 6.48
C GLY A 134 -13.75 -0.25 6.94
N LEU A 135 -14.83 0.14 6.27
CA LEU A 135 -16.18 -0.37 6.53
C LEU A 135 -16.33 -1.86 6.21
N PHE A 136 -15.71 -2.32 5.12
CA PHE A 136 -15.72 -3.73 4.72
C PHE A 136 -14.81 -4.59 5.62
N THR A 137 -13.64 -4.09 5.96
CA THR A 137 -12.61 -4.82 6.73
C THR A 137 -12.80 -4.70 8.24
N GLY A 138 -13.55 -3.71 8.71
CA GLY A 138 -13.96 -3.52 10.11
C GLY A 138 -12.86 -3.09 11.07
N ARG A 139 -11.75 -2.48 10.61
CA ARG A 139 -10.57 -2.19 11.46
C ARG A 139 -9.92 -0.82 11.20
N ALA A 140 -9.13 -0.40 12.19
CA ALA A 140 -8.51 0.92 12.31
C ALA A 140 -7.39 1.17 11.28
N TYR A 141 -6.39 0.30 11.15
CA TYR A 141 -5.32 0.49 10.15
C TYR A 141 -5.73 -0.04 8.78
N ASN A 142 -5.74 0.84 7.78
CA ASN A 142 -6.18 0.52 6.42
C ASN A 142 -5.05 0.58 5.38
N HIS A 143 -3.84 0.97 5.78
CA HIS A 143 -2.68 0.98 4.90
C HIS A 143 -1.40 0.51 5.59
N ILE A 144 -0.47 -0.05 4.82
CA ILE A 144 0.85 -0.47 5.32
C ILE A 144 1.93 -0.25 4.25
N SER A 145 3.07 0.27 4.68
CA SER A 145 4.21 0.60 3.83
C SER A 145 5.49 -0.04 4.38
N LEU A 146 6.44 -0.29 3.49
CA LEU A 146 7.75 -0.86 3.80
C LEU A 146 8.83 0.20 3.58
N ALA A 147 9.82 0.28 4.46
CA ALA A 147 11.04 1.04 4.25
C ALA A 147 12.29 0.22 4.59
N PHE A 148 13.39 0.54 3.92
CA PHE A 148 14.70 -0.09 4.11
C PHE A 148 15.62 0.72 5.05
N ASP A 149 15.25 1.95 5.39
CA ASP A 149 16.04 2.88 6.19
C ASP A 149 15.28 3.41 7.41
N ARG A 150 16.01 3.67 8.49
CA ARG A 150 15.46 4.23 9.74
C ARG A 150 14.83 5.60 9.57
N ALA A 151 15.33 6.40 8.63
CA ALA A 151 14.82 7.75 8.38
C ALA A 151 13.52 7.75 7.56
N LEU A 152 12.99 6.57 7.22
CA LEU A 152 11.73 6.38 6.49
C LEU A 152 11.69 7.10 5.13
N LYS A 153 12.86 7.36 4.53
CA LYS A 153 12.97 8.03 3.23
C LYS A 153 12.73 7.07 2.06
N THR A 154 12.82 5.76 2.31
CA THR A 154 12.58 4.70 1.32
C THR A 154 11.21 4.01 1.50
N LEU A 155 10.26 4.69 2.16
CA LEU A 155 8.88 4.23 2.25
C LEU A 155 8.33 3.93 0.84
N VAL A 156 7.76 2.75 0.70
CA VAL A 156 7.15 2.25 -0.53
C VAL A 156 5.96 1.37 -0.19
N SER A 157 4.90 1.49 -0.98
CA SER A 157 3.71 0.68 -0.83
C SER A 157 3.03 0.45 -2.19
N TYR A 158 2.01 -0.40 -2.17
CA TYR A 158 0.99 -0.39 -3.22
C TYR A 158 -0.12 0.58 -2.79
N ASN A 159 -0.41 1.61 -3.57
CA ASN A 159 -1.46 2.59 -3.26
C ASN A 159 -2.26 3.01 -4.51
N GLY A 160 -3.28 3.86 -4.31
CA GLY A 160 -4.18 4.34 -5.36
C GLY A 160 -3.57 5.38 -6.31
N GLY A 161 -2.35 5.85 -6.07
CA GLY A 161 -1.73 6.98 -6.78
C GLY A 161 -2.23 8.31 -6.24
N GLU A 162 -1.36 9.07 -5.56
CA GLU A 162 -1.67 10.43 -5.09
C GLU A 162 -1.12 11.46 -6.07
N GLY A 163 -1.76 12.64 -6.18
CA GLY A 163 -1.23 13.75 -6.97
C GLY A 163 -1.11 13.50 -8.49
N GLY A 164 -1.85 12.53 -9.03
CA GLY A 164 -1.80 12.18 -10.46
C GLY A 164 -0.84 11.04 -10.81
N GLU A 165 -0.28 10.36 -9.81
CA GLU A 165 0.47 9.11 -10.04
C GLU A 165 -0.45 7.95 -10.45
N ALA A 166 0.12 7.00 -11.20
CA ALA A 166 -0.61 5.79 -11.53
C ALA A 166 -0.77 4.89 -10.28
N PRO A 167 -1.92 4.22 -10.13
CA PRO A 167 -2.15 3.25 -9.06
C PRO A 167 -1.24 2.04 -9.16
N GLY A 168 -0.67 1.60 -8.05
CA GLY A 168 0.27 0.49 -8.01
C GLY A 168 1.37 0.75 -7.00
N LEU A 169 2.57 0.27 -7.31
CA LEU A 169 3.75 0.48 -6.49
C LEU A 169 4.19 1.95 -6.58
N ASN A 170 4.24 2.68 -5.47
CA ASN A 170 4.67 4.08 -5.44
C ASN A 170 5.55 4.36 -4.21
N PRO A 171 6.50 5.30 -4.32
CA PRO A 171 7.20 5.82 -3.15
C PRO A 171 6.21 6.61 -2.28
N GLU A 172 6.46 6.65 -0.98
CA GLU A 172 5.65 7.40 -0.05
C GLU A 172 6.52 8.27 0.85
N THR A 173 5.91 9.29 1.44
CA THR A 173 6.57 10.11 2.45
C THR A 173 5.80 10.01 3.75
N LEU A 174 6.52 10.08 4.87
CA LEU A 174 5.89 10.09 6.19
C LEU A 174 4.88 11.23 6.34
N LYS A 175 5.23 12.40 5.78
CA LYS A 175 4.36 13.57 5.73
C LYS A 175 3.07 13.26 4.97
N GLY A 176 3.15 12.76 3.74
CA GLY A 176 1.96 12.41 2.96
C GLY A 176 1.07 11.36 3.62
N LEU A 177 1.66 10.39 4.32
CA LEU A 177 0.91 9.37 5.08
C LEU A 177 0.15 9.95 6.29
N ALA A 178 0.73 10.93 6.98
CA ALA A 178 0.17 11.51 8.20
C ALA A 178 -0.67 12.78 7.94
N GLU A 179 -0.47 13.48 6.83
CA GLU A 179 -1.09 14.78 6.52
C GLU A 179 -2.62 14.78 6.48
N ARG A 180 -3.24 13.61 6.27
CA ARG A 180 -4.70 13.50 6.27
C ARG A 180 -5.24 13.75 7.67
N LYS A 181 -6.23 14.64 7.78
CA LYS A 181 -6.85 15.01 9.06
C LYS A 181 -7.32 13.78 9.84
N GLY A 182 -6.78 13.57 11.03
CA GLY A 182 -7.08 12.40 11.87
C GLY A 182 -6.30 11.12 11.52
N ALA A 183 -5.29 11.21 10.65
CA ALA A 183 -4.41 10.09 10.36
C ALA A 183 -3.30 9.94 11.40
N SER A 184 -2.92 8.70 11.67
CA SER A 184 -1.70 8.37 12.43
C SER A 184 -0.90 7.28 11.72
N VAL A 185 0.42 7.35 11.88
CA VAL A 185 1.36 6.39 11.31
C VAL A 185 2.15 5.75 12.43
N ARG A 186 1.94 4.45 12.67
CA ARG A 186 2.73 3.67 13.62
C ARG A 186 3.85 2.94 12.92
N VAL A 187 5.07 3.15 13.38
CA VAL A 187 6.27 2.56 12.79
C VAL A 187 6.80 1.45 13.67
N TYR A 188 7.01 0.29 13.07
CA TYR A 188 7.65 -0.86 13.68
C TYR A 188 8.92 -1.19 12.91
N ARG A 189 9.88 -1.80 13.58
CA ARG A 189 11.07 -2.37 12.94
C ARG A 189 11.08 -3.89 13.06
N LEU A 190 11.58 -4.55 12.03
CA LEU A 190 11.79 -5.99 11.98
C LEU A 190 13.25 -6.27 11.61
N ALA A 191 13.92 -7.10 12.40
CA ALA A 191 15.30 -7.49 12.15
C ALA A 191 15.41 -8.18 10.78
N ALA A 192 16.33 -7.69 9.94
CA ALA A 192 16.55 -8.17 8.59
C ALA A 192 18.03 -8.09 8.23
N THR A 193 18.59 -9.22 7.79
CA THR A 193 19.97 -9.26 7.34
C THR A 193 20.14 -8.49 6.02
N ARG A 194 21.39 -8.07 5.75
CA ARG A 194 21.76 -7.47 4.45
C ARG A 194 21.29 -8.32 3.26
N HIS A 195 21.46 -9.64 3.32
CA HIS A 195 21.07 -10.56 2.26
C HIS A 195 19.55 -10.58 2.03
N GLN A 196 18.77 -10.63 3.12
CA GLN A 196 17.30 -10.59 3.03
C GLN A 196 16.80 -9.29 2.39
N LYS A 197 17.40 -8.15 2.75
CA LYS A 197 17.08 -6.87 2.12
C LYS A 197 17.48 -6.80 0.65
N GLN A 198 18.59 -7.42 0.25
CA GLN A 198 18.96 -7.54 -1.16
C GLN A 198 17.94 -8.35 -1.97
N ILE A 199 17.42 -9.46 -1.42
CA ILE A 199 16.35 -10.25 -2.06
C ILE A 199 15.12 -9.37 -2.29
N MET A 200 14.68 -8.65 -1.26
CA MET A 200 13.56 -7.72 -1.33
C MET A 200 13.80 -6.64 -2.39
N LEU A 201 14.95 -5.97 -2.35
CA LEU A 201 15.27 -4.89 -3.27
C LEU A 201 15.37 -5.36 -4.73
N LYS A 202 15.88 -6.57 -4.98
CA LYS A 202 15.90 -7.21 -6.30
C LYS A 202 14.47 -7.44 -6.81
N ARG A 203 13.56 -7.94 -5.97
CA ARG A 203 12.16 -8.12 -6.36
C ARG A 203 11.48 -6.78 -6.61
N LEU A 204 11.76 -5.77 -5.79
CA LEU A 204 11.20 -4.43 -5.94
C LEU A 204 11.60 -3.80 -7.29
N ARG A 205 12.87 -3.90 -7.67
CA ARG A 205 13.34 -3.47 -9.00
C ARG A 205 12.61 -4.17 -10.13
N LYS A 206 12.42 -5.49 -10.01
CA LYS A 206 11.70 -6.29 -11.01
C LYS A 206 10.23 -5.84 -11.15
N ILE A 207 9.53 -5.62 -10.04
CA ILE A 207 8.14 -5.10 -10.06
C ILE A 207 8.11 -3.71 -10.71
N ASN A 208 9.04 -2.82 -10.36
CA ASN A 208 9.11 -1.47 -10.92
C ASN A 208 9.33 -1.48 -12.45
N GLN A 209 10.06 -2.46 -12.97
CA GLN A 209 10.32 -2.64 -14.41
C GLN A 209 9.14 -3.29 -15.16
N GLU A 210 8.60 -4.39 -14.63
CA GLU A 210 7.47 -5.13 -15.22
C GLU A 210 6.18 -4.31 -15.22
N GLY A 211 6.02 -3.52 -14.16
CA GLY A 211 4.84 -2.77 -13.84
C GLY A 211 3.96 -3.42 -12.79
N SER A 212 3.05 -2.60 -12.26
CA SER A 212 2.14 -2.93 -11.17
C SER A 212 0.80 -2.23 -11.38
N ALA A 213 -0.21 -2.68 -10.63
CA ALA A 213 -1.47 -1.97 -10.47
C ALA A 213 -2.03 -2.22 -9.07
N TYR A 214 -2.89 -1.32 -8.60
CA TYR A 214 -3.60 -1.51 -7.32
C TYR A 214 -4.87 -2.35 -7.53
N ASN A 215 -5.09 -3.36 -6.68
CA ASN A 215 -6.22 -4.29 -6.83
C ASN A 215 -7.55 -3.72 -6.31
N LEU A 216 -8.07 -2.64 -6.90
CA LEU A 216 -9.29 -2.01 -6.39
C LEU A 216 -10.56 -2.83 -6.68
N LEU A 217 -10.59 -3.63 -7.75
CA LEU A 217 -11.70 -4.59 -8.02
C LEU A 217 -11.79 -5.73 -6.98
N GLY A 218 -10.71 -6.01 -6.25
CA GLY A 218 -10.70 -6.97 -5.15
C GLY A 218 -11.73 -6.70 -4.04
N LEU A 219 -12.29 -5.48 -4.00
CA LEU A 219 -13.37 -5.07 -3.08
C LEU A 219 -14.75 -5.63 -3.47
N LEU A 220 -14.99 -5.86 -4.77
CA LEU A 220 -16.26 -6.39 -5.29
C LEU A 220 -16.14 -7.87 -5.70
N PHE A 221 -14.97 -8.28 -6.22
CA PHE A 221 -14.70 -9.65 -6.64
C PHE A 221 -13.26 -10.04 -6.27
N PRO A 222 -13.02 -11.08 -5.44
CA PRO A 222 -11.68 -11.45 -4.98
C PRO A 222 -10.85 -12.20 -6.04
N MET A 223 -10.89 -11.77 -7.30
CA MET A 223 -10.13 -12.36 -8.40
C MET A 223 -9.10 -11.36 -8.93
N SER A 224 -7.82 -11.68 -8.77
CA SER A 224 -6.73 -11.01 -9.49
C SER A 224 -5.99 -12.08 -10.30
N CYS A 225 -6.02 -11.95 -11.63
CA CYS A 225 -5.40 -12.90 -12.54
C CYS A 225 -3.95 -12.56 -12.89
N GLN A 226 -3.39 -11.46 -12.34
CA GLN A 226 -2.02 -10.99 -12.66
C GLN A 226 -1.16 -10.79 -11.41
N PRO A 227 0.12 -11.20 -11.42
CA PRO A 227 0.96 -11.33 -10.22
C PRO A 227 1.36 -10.01 -9.55
N ASN A 228 1.42 -8.87 -10.28
CA ASN A 228 1.78 -7.57 -9.71
C ASN A 228 0.56 -6.65 -9.52
N ILE A 229 -0.66 -7.21 -9.43
CA ILE A 229 -1.89 -6.49 -9.05
C ILE A 229 -2.27 -6.89 -7.63
N MET A 230 -1.97 -6.02 -6.66
CA MET A 230 -1.98 -6.38 -5.23
C MET A 230 -2.51 -5.23 -4.36
N PHE A 231 -2.96 -5.54 -3.14
CA PHE A 231 -3.12 -4.57 -2.06
C PHE A 231 -1.78 -4.32 -1.33
N CYS A 232 -1.68 -3.20 -0.61
CA CYS A 232 -0.51 -2.86 0.22
C CYS A 232 -0.08 -3.99 1.16
N SER A 233 -1.03 -4.58 1.88
CA SER A 233 -0.79 -5.69 2.81
C SER A 233 -0.29 -6.96 2.12
N GLN A 234 -0.81 -7.26 0.94
CA GLN A 234 -0.39 -8.41 0.15
C GLN A 234 1.04 -8.23 -0.36
N PHE A 235 1.37 -7.02 -0.83
CA PHE A 235 2.72 -6.66 -1.24
C PHE A 235 3.73 -6.84 -0.10
N VAL A 236 3.48 -6.21 1.06
CA VAL A 236 4.39 -6.32 2.22
C VAL A 236 4.55 -7.77 2.65
N TYR A 237 3.45 -8.54 2.74
CA TYR A 237 3.50 -9.95 3.12
C TYR A 237 4.29 -10.80 2.12
N ALA A 238 4.13 -10.57 0.82
CA ALA A 238 4.87 -11.26 -0.23
C ALA A 238 6.38 -10.94 -0.16
N MET A 239 6.75 -9.68 0.09
CA MET A 239 8.14 -9.26 0.25
C MET A 239 8.79 -9.93 1.47
N LEU A 240 8.09 -9.97 2.61
CA LEU A 240 8.56 -10.66 3.81
C LEU A 240 8.67 -12.17 3.59
N ARG A 241 7.70 -12.78 2.91
CA ARG A 241 7.73 -14.22 2.62
C ARG A 241 8.90 -14.58 1.70
N LEU A 242 9.12 -13.79 0.65
CA LEU A 242 10.24 -13.97 -0.29
C LEU A 242 11.60 -13.92 0.41
N ALA A 243 11.75 -13.03 1.38
CA ALA A 243 12.99 -12.87 2.14
C ALA A 243 13.11 -13.80 3.37
N GLY A 244 12.16 -14.70 3.59
CA GLY A 244 12.14 -15.56 4.79
C GLY A 244 11.91 -14.79 6.10
N LEU A 245 11.35 -13.59 6.04
CA LEU A 245 11.05 -12.71 7.18
C LEU A 245 9.62 -12.85 7.71
N HIS A 246 8.72 -13.52 6.97
CA HIS A 246 7.36 -13.76 7.43
C HIS A 246 7.34 -14.53 8.76
N TYR A 247 6.46 -14.10 9.67
CA TYR A 247 6.38 -14.63 11.04
C TYR A 247 4.98 -15.12 11.42
N PHE A 248 4.05 -15.04 10.48
CA PHE A 248 2.73 -15.65 10.56
C PHE A 248 2.38 -16.27 9.20
N ARG A 249 1.44 -17.23 9.22
CA ARG A 249 0.92 -17.89 8.01
C ARG A 249 -0.54 -17.54 7.84
N LYS A 250 -0.87 -16.91 6.73
CA LYS A 250 -2.24 -16.61 6.30
C LYS A 250 -2.32 -16.71 4.77
N ASN A 251 -3.51 -16.95 4.24
CA ASN A 251 -3.75 -16.83 2.79
C ASN A 251 -3.35 -15.41 2.34
N PRO A 252 -2.38 -15.24 1.42
CA PRO A 252 -1.94 -13.93 0.96
C PRO A 252 -3.09 -13.01 0.56
N LEU A 253 -4.13 -13.57 -0.07
CA LEU A 253 -5.29 -12.80 -0.54
C LEU A 253 -6.10 -12.17 0.60
N GLN A 254 -5.99 -12.73 1.81
CA GLN A 254 -6.74 -12.32 3.01
C GLN A 254 -5.87 -11.57 4.03
N VAL A 255 -4.61 -11.28 3.70
CA VAL A 255 -3.74 -10.53 4.60
C VAL A 255 -4.16 -9.07 4.63
N ARG A 256 -4.33 -8.53 5.83
CA ARG A 256 -4.72 -7.14 6.09
C ARG A 256 -3.58 -6.41 6.80
N PRO A 257 -3.53 -5.07 6.73
CA PRO A 257 -2.50 -4.27 7.43
C PRO A 257 -2.42 -4.56 8.93
N THR A 258 -3.57 -4.70 9.61
CA THR A 258 -3.61 -5.02 11.05
C THR A 258 -3.05 -6.41 11.40
N ASP A 259 -3.05 -7.36 10.46
CA ASP A 259 -2.60 -8.71 10.77
C ASP A 259 -1.10 -8.75 11.11
N PHE A 260 -0.28 -7.82 10.60
CA PHE A 260 1.15 -7.74 10.90
C PHE A 260 1.43 -7.51 12.40
N VAL A 261 0.58 -6.75 13.08
CA VAL A 261 0.72 -6.51 14.52
C VAL A 261 -0.02 -7.58 15.33
N GLU A 262 -1.26 -7.91 14.95
CA GLU A 262 -2.08 -8.85 15.73
C GLU A 262 -1.57 -10.30 15.72
N TRP A 263 -0.89 -10.71 14.64
CA TRP A 263 -0.35 -12.06 14.52
C TRP A 263 1.11 -12.17 14.98
N ASP A 264 1.71 -11.09 15.49
CA ASP A 264 3.06 -11.11 16.05
C ASP A 264 3.11 -11.73 17.46
N ARG A 265 2.75 -13.01 17.56
CA ARG A 265 2.73 -13.76 18.83
C ARG A 265 4.10 -13.93 19.46
N ARG A 266 5.17 -13.74 18.68
CA ARG A 266 6.57 -13.94 19.10
C ARG A 266 7.32 -12.63 19.32
N GLY A 267 6.66 -11.48 19.21
CA GLY A 267 7.25 -10.16 19.44
C GLY A 267 8.42 -9.85 18.51
N ARG A 268 8.32 -10.23 17.23
CA ARG A 268 9.36 -9.95 16.22
C ARG A 268 9.37 -8.49 15.78
N LEU A 269 8.24 -7.79 15.90
CA LEU A 269 8.14 -6.36 15.64
C LEU A 269 8.46 -5.58 16.91
N ALA A 270 9.42 -4.67 16.82
CA ALA A 270 9.64 -3.67 17.87
C ALA A 270 8.99 -2.36 17.43
N PHE A 271 8.15 -1.78 18.28
CA PHE A 271 7.61 -0.44 18.06
C PHE A 271 8.74 0.59 18.09
N VAL A 272 8.68 1.56 17.19
CA VAL A 272 9.70 2.62 17.05
C VAL A 272 9.10 3.96 17.47
N ALA A 273 8.06 4.39 16.77
CA ALA A 273 7.43 5.69 16.97
C ALA A 273 6.01 5.72 16.39
N GLU A 274 5.19 6.63 16.89
CA GLU A 274 3.91 7.02 16.28
C GLU A 274 3.99 8.47 15.81
N PHE A 275 3.55 8.70 14.57
CA PHE A 275 3.52 10.02 13.96
C PHE A 275 2.08 10.46 13.74
N THR A 276 1.78 11.69 14.12
CA THR A 276 0.47 12.34 13.89
C THR A 276 0.68 13.73 13.32
N PHE A 277 -0.18 14.17 12.41
CA PHE A 277 -0.13 15.52 11.85
C PHE A 277 -1.29 16.36 12.41
N ASP A 278 -1.00 17.53 12.95
CA ASP A 278 -2.00 18.44 13.51
C ASP A 278 -2.49 19.50 12.51
N GLY A 279 -2.01 19.46 11.27
CA GLY A 279 -2.28 20.46 10.24
C GLY A 279 -1.12 21.43 10.00
N VAL A 280 -0.14 21.48 10.91
CA VAL A 280 1.01 22.40 10.85
C VAL A 280 2.33 21.63 10.95
N CYS A 281 2.43 20.70 11.89
CA CYS A 281 3.64 19.93 12.17
C CYS A 281 3.38 18.43 12.33
N LEU A 282 4.40 17.65 12.00
CA LEU A 282 4.47 16.23 12.33
C LEU A 282 4.92 16.07 13.78
N HIS A 283 4.04 15.53 14.61
CA HIS A 283 4.36 15.15 15.99
C HIS A 283 4.86 13.72 16.03
N CYS A 284 5.91 13.47 16.81
CA CYS A 284 6.49 12.15 17.03
C CYS A 284 6.32 11.77 18.51
N GLN A 285 5.61 10.68 18.77
CA GLN A 285 5.56 10.06 20.08
C GLN A 285 6.47 8.83 20.08
N ASP A 286 7.63 8.98 20.70
CA ASP A 286 8.62 7.92 20.85
C ASP A 286 8.30 7.05 22.07
N SER A 287 8.64 5.76 21.99
CA SER A 287 8.72 4.85 23.15
C SER A 287 10.16 4.52 23.55
N ILE A 288 11.15 5.05 22.82
CA ILE A 288 12.57 4.84 23.10
C ILE A 288 13.09 6.11 23.77
N PRO A 289 13.65 6.04 25.01
CA PRO A 289 14.33 7.18 25.60
C PRO A 289 15.42 7.63 24.62
N GLN A 290 15.37 8.89 24.20
CA GLN A 290 16.44 9.47 23.41
C GLN A 290 17.75 9.29 24.18
N MET A 291 18.65 8.45 23.67
CA MET A 291 20.06 8.56 24.03
C MET A 291 20.49 9.95 23.58
N ARG A 292 20.64 10.84 24.56
CA ARG A 292 21.30 12.13 24.39
C ARG A 292 22.62 11.90 23.67
N PRO A 293 23.05 12.81 22.78
CA PRO A 293 24.45 12.83 22.36
C PRO A 293 25.29 12.92 23.64
N THR A 294 26.21 11.98 23.83
CA THR A 294 27.27 12.14 24.81
C THR A 294 28.07 13.36 24.39
N ALA A 295 27.88 14.47 25.09
CA ALA A 295 28.88 15.51 25.17
C ALA A 295 30.02 14.96 26.04
N GLY A 296 31.20 14.86 25.45
CA GLY A 296 32.41 14.32 26.05
C GLY A 296 33.48 14.18 24.97
#